data_AF-A0A1F2YD97-F1
#
_entry.id   AF-A0A1F2YD97-F1
#
_cell.length_a   1.000
_cell.length_b   1.000
_cell.length_c   1.000
_cell.angle_alpha   90.00
_cell.angle_beta   90.00
_cell.angle_gamma   90.00
#
_symmetry.space_group_name_H-M   'P 1'
#
loop_
_entity.id
_entity.type
_entity.pdbx_description
1 polymer ?
#
loop_
_entity_poly.entity_id
_entity_poly.type
_entity_poly.pdbx_seq_one_letter_code
_entity_poly.pdbx_strand_id
1 'polypeptide(L)'
;MKTCPYCAEEIQDAAIKCRYCQSWLVDEIPAGASSPTVVVPAAVPAVEPAATVPAVEPAATVPAVEPPTSDQKVEFTHSGERYLLGYTDDFFGIWDRRSFAAPTERFPRTDDGWRQVWQRYAAAETNWMDLRTGQRST
;
A
#
# COMPACT_ATOMS: atom_id res chain seq x y z
N MET A 1 13.35 -24.52 -20.25
CA MET A 1 14.06 -23.27 -19.93
C MET A 1 13.67 -22.31 -21.02
N LYS A 2 13.15 -21.13 -20.67
CA LYS A 2 12.71 -20.10 -21.62
C LYS A 2 13.51 -18.82 -21.38
N THR A 3 13.60 -17.95 -22.38
CA THR A 3 14.28 -16.65 -22.23
C THR A 3 13.29 -15.59 -21.77
N CYS A 4 13.68 -14.79 -20.76
CA CYS A 4 12.83 -13.69 -20.30
C CYS A 4 12.74 -12.59 -21.37
N PRO A 5 11.53 -12.17 -21.81
CA PRO A 5 11.37 -11.15 -22.85
C PRO A 5 11.79 -9.74 -22.40
N TYR A 6 11.94 -9.52 -21.09
CA TYR A 6 12.27 -8.20 -20.53
C TYR A 6 13.77 -7.99 -20.30
N CYS A 7 14.49 -9.04 -19.88
CA CYS A 7 15.90 -8.93 -19.50
C CYS A 7 16.82 -9.91 -20.22
N ALA A 8 16.29 -10.71 -21.16
CA ALA A 8 17.03 -11.69 -21.98
C ALA A 8 17.79 -12.79 -21.22
N GLU A 9 17.58 -12.92 -19.91
CA GLU A 9 18.20 -13.97 -19.09
C GLU A 9 17.45 -15.30 -19.20
N GLU A 10 18.14 -16.42 -18.97
CA GLU A 10 17.55 -17.76 -18.96
C GLU A 10 16.74 -18.01 -17.68
N ILE A 11 15.49 -18.46 -17.84
CA ILE A 11 14.57 -18.73 -16.74
C ILE A 11 13.88 -20.09 -16.87
N GLN A 12 13.32 -20.59 -15.77
CA GLN A 12 12.59 -21.86 -15.77
C GLN A 12 11.27 -21.78 -16.55
N ASP A 13 10.86 -22.91 -17.12
CA ASP A 13 9.62 -22.97 -17.90
C ASP A 13 8.36 -22.74 -17.04
N ALA A 14 8.40 -23.23 -15.80
CA ALA A 14 7.36 -23.02 -14.80
C ALA A 14 7.44 -21.64 -14.12
N ALA A 15 8.37 -20.76 -14.53
CA ALA A 15 8.51 -19.45 -13.91
C ALA A 15 7.36 -18.52 -14.33
N ILE A 16 6.53 -18.17 -13.34
CA ILE A 16 5.47 -17.15 -13.43
C ILE A 16 6.08 -15.73 -13.42
N LYS A 17 7.21 -15.57 -12.71
CA LYS A 17 7.93 -14.31 -12.52
C LYS A 17 9.43 -14.53 -12.71
N CYS A 18 10.09 -13.62 -13.41
CA CYS A 18 11.54 -13.68 -13.61
C CYS A 18 12.28 -13.37 -12.30
N ARG A 19 13.29 -14.16 -11.93
CA ARG A 19 14.10 -13.91 -10.72
C ARG A 19 15.06 -12.73 -10.85
N TYR A 20 15.43 -12.36 -12.08
CA TYR A 20 16.46 -11.37 -12.36
C TYR A 20 15.90 -9.95 -12.51
N CYS A 21 14.76 -9.82 -13.19
CA CYS A 21 14.10 -8.52 -13.41
C CYS A 21 12.75 -8.38 -12.71
N GLN A 22 12.26 -9.46 -12.06
CA GLN A 22 11.01 -9.47 -11.30
C GLN A 22 9.78 -9.08 -12.14
N SER A 23 9.87 -9.16 -13.46
CA SER A 23 8.73 -8.95 -14.34
C SER A 23 7.81 -10.18 -14.36
N TRP A 24 6.52 -9.95 -14.56
CA TRP A 24 5.50 -11.00 -14.70
C TRP A 24 5.48 -11.51 -16.15
N LEU A 25 5.49 -12.84 -16.33
CA LEU A 25 5.63 -13.48 -17.65
C LEU A 25 4.39 -14.27 -18.11
N VAL A 26 3.33 -14.32 -17.30
CA VAL A 26 2.10 -15.03 -17.63
C VAL A 26 0.94 -14.05 -17.75
N ASP A 27 0.08 -14.27 -18.74
CA ASP A 27 -1.14 -13.51 -18.99
C ASP A 27 -2.35 -14.15 -18.29
N GLU A 28 -2.33 -15.48 -18.07
CA GLU A 28 -3.43 -16.22 -17.45
C GLU A 28 -2.92 -17.07 -16.27
N ILE A 29 -3.53 -16.86 -15.10
CA ILE A 29 -3.25 -17.60 -13.86
C ILE A 29 -4.12 -18.87 -13.88
N PRO A 30 -3.56 -20.09 -13.96
CA PRO A 30 -4.36 -21.30 -13.81
C PRO A 30 -4.94 -21.37 -12.39
N ALA A 31 -6.27 -21.50 -12.31
CA ALA A 31 -7.10 -21.47 -11.11
C ALA A 31 -6.93 -22.69 -10.17
N GLY A 32 -5.69 -23.09 -9.89
CA GLY A 32 -5.37 -24.30 -9.12
C GLY A 32 -4.61 -24.08 -7.80
N ALA A 33 -4.34 -22.83 -7.41
CA ALA A 33 -3.64 -22.51 -6.16
C ALA A 33 -4.63 -22.03 -5.07
N SER A 34 -5.68 -22.80 -4.80
CA SER A 34 -6.52 -22.60 -3.61
C SER A 34 -5.96 -23.38 -2.43
N SER A 35 -5.16 -22.66 -1.63
CA SER A 35 -5.03 -22.69 -0.16
C SER A 35 -5.11 -24.03 0.60
N PRO A 36 -4.08 -24.42 1.40
CA PRO A 36 -4.32 -25.31 2.52
C PRO A 36 -5.09 -24.58 3.62
N THR A 37 -6.28 -25.13 3.92
CA THR A 37 -7.15 -24.78 5.04
C THR A 37 -6.38 -24.87 6.37
N VAL A 38 -6.38 -23.80 7.16
CA VAL A 38 -6.03 -23.84 8.58
C VAL A 38 -7.30 -23.57 9.36
N VAL A 39 -7.66 -24.56 10.16
CA VAL A 39 -8.88 -24.64 10.95
C VAL A 39 -8.54 -24.38 12.42
N VAL A 40 -9.44 -23.66 13.08
CA VAL A 40 -9.79 -23.59 14.53
C VAL A 40 -8.77 -23.02 15.55
N PRO A 41 -9.20 -22.58 16.77
CA PRO A 41 -10.57 -22.36 17.31
C PRO A 41 -10.78 -21.05 18.13
N ALA A 42 -12.06 -20.87 18.47
CA ALA A 42 -12.71 -19.95 19.41
C ALA A 42 -12.00 -19.69 20.76
N ALA A 43 -12.12 -18.45 21.28
CA ALA A 43 -12.92 -18.13 22.48
C ALA A 43 -12.76 -16.65 22.94
N VAL A 44 -13.91 -15.95 22.95
CA VAL A 44 -14.51 -14.85 23.78
C VAL A 44 -13.74 -14.28 25.01
N PRO A 45 -14.11 -13.14 25.65
CA PRO A 45 -15.36 -12.35 25.57
C PRO A 45 -15.23 -10.80 25.62
N ALA A 46 -16.40 -10.15 25.52
CA ALA A 46 -16.69 -8.73 25.69
C ALA A 46 -16.21 -8.12 27.02
N VAL A 47 -15.84 -6.83 26.99
CA VAL A 47 -16.06 -5.86 28.09
C VAL A 47 -16.00 -4.42 27.55
N GLU A 48 -17.15 -3.78 27.49
CA GLU A 48 -17.32 -2.32 27.67
C GLU A 48 -17.83 -2.15 29.12
N PRO A 49 -17.43 -1.11 29.89
CA PRO A 49 -17.92 0.23 29.63
C PRO A 49 -16.99 1.41 29.98
N ALA A 50 -17.25 2.52 29.28
CA ALA A 50 -17.33 3.90 29.76
C ALA A 50 -16.18 4.57 30.55
N ALA A 51 -15.78 5.71 29.98
CA ALA A 51 -15.47 6.97 30.65
C ALA A 51 -14.17 7.08 31.44
N THR A 52 -13.21 7.83 30.86
CA THR A 52 -12.64 9.05 31.47
C THR A 52 -11.51 9.58 30.57
N VAL A 53 -11.70 10.78 30.02
CA VAL A 53 -10.60 11.68 29.67
C VAL A 53 -10.29 12.50 30.91
N PRO A 54 -9.00 12.68 31.27
CA PRO A 54 -8.43 13.98 30.96
C PRO A 54 -7.00 13.93 30.42
N ALA A 55 -6.65 15.02 29.76
CA ALA A 55 -5.38 15.32 29.14
C ALA A 55 -4.17 15.22 30.10
N VAL A 56 -3.04 14.71 29.58
CA VAL A 56 -1.67 15.07 29.98
C VAL A 56 -0.69 14.69 28.84
N GLU A 57 -0.21 15.74 28.18
CA GLU A 57 1.15 16.01 27.69
C GLU A 57 2.04 14.88 27.06
N PRO A 58 2.65 15.12 25.87
CA PRO A 58 3.34 14.10 25.09
C PRO A 58 4.81 13.94 25.51
N ALA A 59 5.12 12.85 26.21
CA ALA A 59 6.51 12.42 26.44
C ALA A 59 6.67 10.92 26.21
N ALA A 60 7.25 10.61 25.05
CA ALA A 60 8.15 9.48 24.78
C ALA A 60 7.91 8.18 25.58
N THR A 61 7.10 7.30 25.03
CA THR A 61 7.40 5.86 25.03
C THR A 61 7.26 5.42 23.59
N VAL A 62 8.38 5.12 22.95
CA VAL A 62 8.41 4.38 21.69
C VAL A 62 8.04 2.92 22.01
N PRO A 63 6.84 2.42 21.68
CA PRO A 63 6.76 1.01 21.40
C PRO A 63 7.65 0.75 20.19
N ALA A 64 8.47 -0.29 20.24
CA ALA A 64 9.03 -0.88 19.05
C ALA A 64 7.86 -1.25 18.14
N VAL A 65 7.50 -0.37 17.21
CA VAL A 65 6.50 -0.65 16.19
C VAL A 65 7.20 -1.61 15.24
N GLU A 66 6.91 -2.89 15.42
CA GLU A 66 7.10 -3.93 14.43
C GLU A 66 6.77 -3.32 13.05
N PRO A 67 7.67 -3.41 12.05
CA PRO A 67 7.37 -2.82 10.74
C PRO A 67 6.02 -3.40 10.30
N PRO A 68 4.99 -2.57 10.05
CA PRO A 68 3.75 -3.11 9.52
C PRO A 68 4.15 -3.80 8.24
N THR A 69 4.04 -5.13 8.24
CA THR A 69 4.32 -5.94 7.07
C THR A 69 3.19 -5.57 6.12
N SER A 70 3.43 -4.55 5.29
CA SER A 70 2.45 -3.92 4.41
C SER A 70 2.21 -4.87 3.24
N ASP A 71 1.54 -5.98 3.53
CA ASP A 71 0.82 -6.78 2.54
C ASP A 71 -0.54 -6.11 2.28
N GLN A 72 -0.49 -4.81 1.98
CA GLN A 72 -1.65 -4.02 1.65
C GLN A 72 -1.52 -3.66 0.19
N LYS A 73 -2.48 -4.08 -0.63
CA LYS A 73 -2.51 -3.77 -2.05
C LYS A 73 -2.86 -2.29 -2.22
N VAL A 74 -1.82 -1.44 -2.22
CA VAL A 74 -1.96 0.00 -2.46
C VAL A 74 -2.02 0.25 -3.96
N GLU A 75 -3.08 0.90 -4.43
CA GLU A 75 -3.19 1.37 -5.81
C GLU A 75 -2.86 2.86 -5.88
N PHE A 76 -1.74 3.19 -6.54
CA PHE A 76 -1.31 4.56 -6.73
C PHE A 76 -2.03 5.19 -7.92
N THR A 77 -2.59 6.38 -7.71
CA THR A 77 -3.27 7.14 -8.78
C THR A 77 -2.42 8.32 -9.23
N HIS A 78 -1.81 9.05 -8.29
CA HIS A 78 -1.00 10.23 -8.59
C HIS A 78 0.40 10.09 -8.01
N SER A 79 1.41 10.52 -8.78
CA SER A 79 2.82 10.57 -8.38
C SER A 79 3.34 11.99 -8.44
N GLY A 80 3.85 12.47 -7.31
CA GLY A 80 4.44 13.79 -7.15
C GLY A 80 5.94 13.76 -7.31
N GLU A 81 6.56 14.90 -7.10
CA GLU A 81 8.00 15.05 -6.98
C GLU A 81 8.56 14.32 -5.76
N ARG A 82 7.84 14.28 -4.63
CA ARG A 82 8.21 13.57 -3.40
C ARG A 82 7.15 12.59 -2.91
N TYR A 83 5.89 12.96 -3.03
CA TYR A 83 4.78 12.19 -2.49
C TYR A 83 4.05 11.39 -3.56
N LEU A 84 3.44 10.28 -3.20
CA LEU A 84 2.51 9.52 -4.04
C LEU A 84 1.18 9.44 -3.34
N LEU A 85 0.11 9.70 -4.08
CA LEU A 85 -1.25 9.55 -3.59
C LEU A 85 -1.85 8.26 -4.16
N GLY A 86 -2.39 7.46 -3.26
CA GLY A 86 -3.01 6.19 -3.59
C GLY A 86 -4.13 5.84 -2.60
N TYR A 87 -4.73 4.69 -2.83
CA TYR A 87 -5.77 4.16 -1.96
C TYR A 87 -5.61 2.67 -1.75
N THR A 88 -6.13 2.23 -0.62
CA THR A 88 -6.35 0.82 -0.30
C THR A 88 -7.85 0.54 -0.24
N ASP A 89 -8.21 -0.66 0.18
CA ASP A 89 -9.59 -1.02 0.48
C ASP A 89 -10.15 -0.33 1.72
N ASP A 90 -9.29 0.22 2.57
CA ASP A 90 -9.65 0.76 3.89
C ASP A 90 -9.46 2.27 4.01
N PHE A 91 -8.51 2.87 3.29
CA PHE A 91 -8.16 4.28 3.44
C PHE A 91 -7.50 4.89 2.20
N PHE A 92 -7.51 6.23 2.15
CA PHE A 92 -6.68 7.00 1.22
C PHE A 92 -5.37 7.41 1.89
N GLY A 93 -4.26 7.32 1.18
CA GLY A 93 -2.95 7.61 1.75
C GLY A 93 -2.07 8.48 0.88
N ILE A 94 -1.11 9.14 1.55
CA ILE A 94 0.04 9.77 0.91
C ILE A 94 1.27 9.02 1.37
N TRP A 95 2.09 8.59 0.42
CA TRP A 95 3.35 7.90 0.65
C TRP A 95 4.51 8.79 0.23
N ASP A 96 5.61 8.79 0.98
CA ASP A 96 6.84 9.41 0.53
C ASP A 96 7.63 8.46 -0.38
N ARG A 97 8.15 8.99 -1.50
CA ARG A 97 8.88 8.18 -2.49
C ARG A 97 10.29 7.77 -2.04
N ARG A 98 10.85 8.44 -1.03
CA ARG A 98 12.12 8.03 -0.43
C ARG A 98 11.88 6.99 0.67
N SER A 99 10.65 6.94 1.20
CA SER A 99 10.23 6.07 2.30
C SER A 99 8.82 5.51 2.06
N PHE A 100 8.72 4.48 1.22
CA PHE A 100 7.45 3.80 0.92
C PHE A 100 6.96 2.85 2.02
N ALA A 101 7.75 2.62 3.08
CA ALA A 101 7.45 1.61 4.10
C ALA A 101 6.12 1.86 4.83
N ALA A 102 5.74 3.13 4.98
CA ALA A 102 4.46 3.51 5.58
C ALA A 102 3.87 4.74 4.87
N PRO A 103 2.54 4.87 4.85
CA PRO A 103 1.90 6.12 4.45
C PRO A 103 2.28 7.21 5.46
N THR A 104 2.77 8.34 4.96
CA THR A 104 3.07 9.54 5.75
C THR A 104 1.79 10.13 6.33
N GLU A 105 0.69 10.10 5.54
CA GLU A 105 -0.63 10.53 5.98
C GLU A 105 -1.69 9.52 5.52
N ARG A 106 -2.72 9.31 6.33
CA ARG A 106 -3.85 8.41 6.05
C ARG A 106 -5.16 9.13 6.36
N PHE A 107 -6.14 8.94 5.48
CA PHE A 107 -7.47 9.54 5.56
C PHE A 107 -8.53 8.46 5.36
N PRO A 108 -9.70 8.55 6.03
CA PRO A 108 -10.75 7.55 5.91
C PRO A 108 -11.22 7.41 4.45
N ARG A 109 -11.67 6.21 4.04
CA ARG A 109 -12.20 5.94 2.70
C ARG A 109 -13.62 6.52 2.52
N THR A 110 -13.74 7.84 2.65
CA THR A 110 -14.97 8.63 2.49
C THR A 110 -14.71 9.82 1.58
N ASP A 111 -15.76 10.45 1.04
CA ASP A 111 -15.65 11.67 0.22
C ASP A 111 -14.86 12.79 0.91
N ASP A 112 -15.05 12.95 2.21
CA ASP A 112 -14.32 13.96 2.98
C ASP A 112 -12.83 13.61 3.09
N GLY A 113 -12.51 12.34 3.34
CA GLY A 113 -11.13 11.86 3.34
C GLY A 113 -10.45 12.00 1.98
N TRP A 114 -11.18 11.80 0.88
CA TRP A 114 -10.68 12.04 -0.47
C TRP A 114 -10.32 13.51 -0.71
N ARG A 115 -11.18 14.45 -0.30
CA ARG A 115 -10.88 15.89 -0.43
C ARG A 115 -9.68 16.29 0.42
N GLN A 116 -9.59 15.80 1.65
CA GLN A 116 -8.49 16.10 2.55
C GLN A 116 -7.15 15.57 2.03
N VAL A 117 -7.09 14.31 1.59
CA VAL A 117 -5.86 13.72 1.04
C VAL A 117 -5.43 14.43 -0.25
N TRP A 118 -6.39 14.79 -1.11
CA TRP A 118 -6.11 15.54 -2.32
C TRP A 118 -5.56 16.93 -2.01
N GLN A 119 -6.17 17.65 -1.07
CA GLN A 119 -5.71 18.97 -0.64
C GLN A 119 -4.30 18.92 -0.04
N ARG A 120 -4.00 17.92 0.80
CA ARG A 120 -2.65 17.73 1.35
C ARG A 120 -1.63 17.45 0.25
N TYR A 121 -1.95 16.52 -0.64
CA TYR A 121 -1.10 16.14 -1.75
C TYR A 121 -0.84 17.32 -2.71
N ALA A 122 -1.90 17.99 -3.19
CA ALA A 122 -1.77 19.12 -4.11
C ALA A 122 -1.12 20.36 -3.48
N ALA A 123 -1.21 20.53 -2.15
CA ALA A 123 -0.50 21.59 -1.45
C ALA A 123 0.99 21.28 -1.26
N ALA A 124 1.34 20.00 -1.04
CA ALA A 124 2.71 19.56 -0.88
C ALA A 124 3.45 19.41 -2.23
N GLU A 125 2.72 19.07 -3.30
CA GLU A 125 3.26 18.78 -4.62
C GLU A 125 2.85 19.85 -5.63
N THR A 126 3.77 20.77 -5.93
CA THR A 126 3.58 21.74 -7.03
C THR A 126 3.75 21.08 -8.40
N ASN A 127 4.58 20.03 -8.50
CA ASN A 127 4.72 19.22 -9.72
C ASN A 127 4.27 17.77 -9.45
N TRP A 128 3.07 17.43 -9.91
CA TRP A 128 2.51 16.09 -9.85
C TRP A 128 2.14 15.56 -11.24
N MET A 129 2.07 14.24 -11.35
CA MET A 129 1.76 13.52 -12.57
C MET A 129 0.75 12.42 -12.26
N ASP A 130 -0.33 12.39 -13.02
CA ASP A 130 -1.33 11.34 -12.98
C ASP A 130 -0.78 10.08 -13.65
N LEU A 131 -0.75 8.97 -12.91
CA LEU A 131 -0.16 7.72 -13.38
C LEU A 131 -1.07 6.97 -14.37
N ARG A 132 -2.37 7.30 -14.41
CA ARG A 132 -3.34 6.67 -15.34
C ARG A 132 -3.34 7.31 -16.73
N THR A 133 -3.23 8.64 -16.79
CA THR A 133 -3.36 9.43 -18.02
C THR A 133 -2.03 9.99 -18.49
N GLY A 134 -0.99 9.97 -17.64
CA GLY A 134 0.29 10.60 -17.90
C GLY A 134 0.25 12.12 -17.88
N GLN A 135 -0.88 12.73 -17.50
CA GLN A 135 -1.00 14.18 -17.39
C GLN A 135 -0.12 14.69 -16.25
N ARG A 136 0.60 15.78 -16.51
CA ARG A 136 1.45 16.46 -15.52
C ARG A 136 0.81 17.79 -15.17
N SER A 137 0.88 18.18 -13.91
CA SER A 137 0.58 19.55 -13.50
C SER A 137 1.61 20.48 -14.17
N THR A 138 1.10 21.52 -14.83
CA THR A 138 1.89 22.50 -15.57
C THR A 138 2.72 23.37 -14.65
#